data_AF-A0AAJ1JF88-F1
#
_entry.id   AF-A0AAJ1JF88-F1
#
_cell.length_a   1.000
_cell.length_b   1.000
_cell.length_c   1.000
_cell.angle_alpha   90.00
_cell.angle_beta   90.00
_cell.angle_gamma   90.00
#
_symmetry.space_group_name_H-M   'P 1'
#
loop_
_entity.id
_entity.type
_entity.pdbx_description
1 polymer ?
#
loop_
_entity_poly.entity_id
_entity_poly.type
_entity_poly.pdbx_seq_one_letter_code
_entity_poly.pdbx_strand_id
1 'polypeptide(L)'
;MKAGSLRHRIKLFRPVVTRDDYGTETVTSEYVSETWARAEAMSNRKIRTADQQQVIEVQQFTVRPRADIDTNWLVEHQGRLFTVRTV
;
A
#
# COMPACT_ATOMS: atom_id res chain seq x y z
N MET A 1 -20.89 1.65 -4.00
CA MET A 1 -20.15 0.54 -3.34
C MET A 1 -21.15 -0.56 -3.00
N LYS A 2 -20.95 -1.82 -3.42
CA LYS A 2 -21.87 -2.93 -3.12
C LYS A 2 -21.72 -3.34 -1.64
N ALA A 3 -22.83 -3.69 -0.98
CA ALA A 3 -22.79 -4.20 0.39
C ALA A 3 -21.94 -5.48 0.46
N GLY A 4 -21.05 -5.58 1.46
CA GLY A 4 -20.24 -6.77 1.72
C GLY A 4 -19.01 -6.98 0.83
N SER A 5 -18.58 -5.99 0.04
CA SER A 5 -17.36 -6.10 -0.78
C SER A 5 -16.06 -5.91 0.01
N LEU A 6 -16.12 -5.25 1.17
CA LEU A 6 -14.97 -4.99 2.03
C LEU A 6 -14.84 -6.12 3.06
N ARG A 7 -14.08 -7.17 2.73
CA ARG A 7 -13.97 -8.40 3.53
C ARG A 7 -12.60 -8.63 4.16
N HIS A 8 -11.62 -7.78 3.82
CA HIS A 8 -10.26 -7.92 4.29
C HIS A 8 -9.94 -6.81 5.28
N ARG A 9 -9.27 -7.16 6.39
CA ARG A 9 -8.68 -6.16 7.29
C ARG A 9 -7.30 -5.80 6.76
N ILE A 10 -7.03 -4.51 6.62
CA ILE A 10 -5.73 -3.97 6.26
C ILE A 10 -5.30 -2.94 7.29
N LYS A 11 -3.99 -2.85 7.54
CA LYS A 11 -3.41 -1.76 8.34
C LYS A 11 -2.75 -0.74 7.42
N LEU A 12 -2.97 0.53 7.72
CA LEU A 12 -2.41 1.65 6.99
C LEU A 12 -1.27 2.28 7.79
N PHE A 13 -0.16 2.56 7.12
CA PHE A 13 0.98 3.26 7.69
C PHE A 13 1.34 4.46 6.83
N ARG A 14 1.53 5.62 7.46
CA ARG A 14 1.98 6.83 6.78
C ARG A 14 3.50 6.95 6.85
N PRO A 15 4.16 7.43 5.79
CA PRO A 15 5.57 7.76 5.85
C PRO A 15 5.75 9.04 6.68
N VAL A 16 6.69 9.02 7.63
CA VAL A 16 7.08 10.17 8.45
C VAL A 16 8.56 10.41 8.21
N VAL A 17 8.88 11.59 7.69
CA VAL A 17 10.26 12.04 7.52
C VAL A 17 10.68 12.72 8.81
N THR A 18 11.64 12.12 9.51
CA THR A 18 12.29 12.72 10.67
C THR A 18 13.71 13.11 10.30
N ARG A 19 14.11 14.32 10.66
CA ARG A 19 15.47 14.81 10.45
C ARG A 19 16.23 14.76 11.76
N ASP A 20 17.43 14.20 11.75
CA ASP A 20 18.31 14.23 12.92
C ASP A 20 19.03 15.59 13.06
N ASP A 21 19.70 15.80 14.19
CA ASP A 21 20.46 17.02 14.48
C ASP A 21 21.62 17.27 13.49
N TYR A 22 22.03 16.25 12.74
CA TYR A 22 23.09 16.31 11.73
C TYR A 22 22.56 16.47 10.30
N GLY A 23 21.24 16.57 10.14
CA GLY A 23 20.57 16.82 8.89
C GLY A 23 20.23 15.59 8.06
N THR A 24 20.46 14.37 8.56
CA THR A 24 20.07 13.10 7.92
C THR A 24 18.55 12.94 7.97
N GLU A 25 17.93 12.67 6.82
CA GLU A 25 16.52 12.33 6.74
C GLU A 25 16.31 10.82 6.90
N THR A 26 15.53 10.43 7.91
CA THR A 26 15.08 9.05 8.10
C THR A 26 13.60 8.97 7.82
N VAL A 27 13.21 8.11 6.87
CA VAL A 27 11.79 7.82 6.60
C VAL A 27 11.37 6.64 7.46
N THR A 28 10.49 6.90 8.42
CA THR A 28 9.86 5.87 9.24
C THR A 28 8.40 5.69 8.82
N SER A 29 7.81 4.55 9.13
CA SER A 29 6.39 4.29 8.86
C SER A 29 5.62 4.26 10.17
N GLU A 30 4.64 5.14 10.31
CA GLU A 30 3.81 5.26 11.50
C GLU A 30 2.44 4.61 11.25
N TYR A 31 1.98 3.78 12.17
CA TYR A 31 0.66 3.17 12.10
C TYR A 31 -0.45 4.22 12.23
N VAL A 32 -1.38 4.22 11.27
CA VAL A 32 -2.51 5.16 11.24
C VAL A 32 -3.77 4.51 11.76
N SER A 33 -4.20 3.41 11.12
CA SER A 33 -5.44 2.72 11.49
C SER A 33 -5.59 1.38 10.77
N GLU A 34 -6.46 0.52 11.31
CA GLU A 34 -6.94 -0.68 10.65
C GLU A 34 -8.31 -0.41 10.02
N THR A 35 -8.50 -0.82 8.75
CA THR A 35 -9.77 -0.62 8.04
C THR A 35 -10.17 -1.84 7.22
N TRP A 36 -11.45 -1.88 6.85
CA TRP A 36 -11.98 -2.89 5.93
C TRP A 36 -11.73 -2.48 4.48
N ALA A 37 -11.18 -3.40 3.70
CA ALA A 37 -10.87 -3.26 2.29
C ALA A 37 -11.37 -4.45 1.48
N ARG A 38 -11.55 -4.22 0.16
CA ARG A 38 -11.54 -5.26 -0.86
C ARG A 38 -10.11 -5.36 -1.39
N ALA A 39 -9.56 -6.56 -1.45
CA ALA A 39 -8.19 -6.77 -1.90
C ALA A 39 -8.20 -7.68 -3.13
N GLU A 40 -7.66 -7.20 -4.26
CA GLU A 40 -7.66 -7.91 -5.53
C GLU A 40 -6.25 -7.99 -6.09
N ALA A 41 -5.73 -9.19 -6.28
CA ALA A 41 -4.45 -9.38 -6.96
C ALA A 41 -4.63 -8.96 -8.43
N MET A 42 -3.82 -8.01 -8.88
CA MET A 42 -3.78 -7.63 -10.28
C MET A 42 -2.97 -8.70 -11.03
N SER A 43 -3.61 -9.41 -11.96
CA SER A 43 -2.90 -10.40 -12.77
C SER A 43 -1.89 -9.68 -13.67
N ASN A 44 -0.64 -10.12 -13.67
CA ASN A 44 0.46 -9.62 -14.51
C ASN A 44 0.28 -10.00 -16.00
N ARG A 45 -0.87 -9.69 -16.60
CA ARG A 45 -1.13 -9.99 -18.01
C ARG A 45 -0.45 -8.96 -18.90
N LYS A 46 0.71 -9.38 -19.46
CA LYS A 46 1.63 -8.67 -20.39
C LYS A 46 2.50 -7.65 -19.64
N ILE A 47 3.84 -7.74 -19.67
CA ILE A 47 4.70 -7.60 -20.85
C ILE A 47 5.92 -8.53 -20.70
N ARG A 48 6.02 -9.55 -21.56
CA ARG A 48 7.22 -10.38 -21.69
C ARG A 48 8.20 -9.63 -22.61
N THR A 49 8.96 -8.69 -22.04
CA THR A 49 10.18 -8.19 -22.70
C THR A 49 11.34 -8.81 -21.94
N ALA A 50 12.18 -9.54 -22.66
CA ALA A 50 13.32 -10.28 -22.13
C ALA A 50 14.36 -9.31 -21.57
N ASP A 51 14.24 -8.98 -20.29
CA ASP A 51 15.36 -8.74 -19.38
C ASP A 51 14.80 -8.56 -17.96
N GLN A 52 15.20 -9.45 -17.06
CA GLN A 52 14.95 -9.50 -15.61
C GLN A 52 13.81 -8.60 -15.06
N GLN A 53 12.56 -9.02 -15.25
CA GLN A 53 11.46 -8.40 -14.52
C GLN A 53 11.40 -9.02 -13.11
N GLN A 54 11.80 -8.24 -12.10
CA GLN A 54 11.39 -8.51 -10.72
C GLN A 54 9.88 -8.77 -10.74
N VAL A 55 9.46 -9.89 -10.14
CA VAL A 55 8.04 -10.20 -9.99
C VAL A 55 7.48 -9.22 -8.96
N ILE A 56 6.99 -8.08 -9.43
CA ILE A 56 6.29 -7.11 -8.60
C ILE A 56 4.86 -7.65 -8.43
N GLU A 57 4.53 -8.08 -7.22
CA GLU A 57 3.16 -8.41 -6.85
C GLU A 57 2.38 -7.11 -6.68
N VAL A 58 1.38 -6.89 -7.55
CA VAL A 58 0.52 -5.71 -7.50
C VAL A 58 -0.84 -6.12 -6.96
N GLN A 59 -1.29 -5.45 -5.91
CA GLN A 59 -2.60 -5.67 -5.30
C GLN A 59 -3.40 -4.36 -5.27
N GLN A 60 -4.62 -4.40 -5.79
CA GLN A 60 -5.57 -3.29 -5.72
C GLN A 60 -6.37 -3.39 -4.42
N PHE A 61 -6.29 -2.34 -3.60
CA PHE A 61 -7.06 -2.21 -2.38
C PHE A 61 -8.16 -1.16 -2.57
N THR A 62 -9.42 -1.57 -2.42
CA THR A 62 -10.55 -0.62 -2.40
C THR A 62 -11.02 -0.45 -0.97
N VAL A 63 -11.02 0.79 -0.49
CA VAL A 63 -11.51 1.18 0.85
C VAL A 63 -12.69 2.14 0.74
N ARG A 64 -13.32 2.46 1.87
CA ARG A 64 -14.26 3.60 1.93
C ARG A 64 -13.51 4.90 1.61
N PRO A 65 -14.18 5.93 1.04
CA PRO A 65 -13.54 7.21 0.73
C PRO A 65 -12.80 7.77 1.95
N ARG A 66 -11.52 8.07 1.75
CA ARG A 66 -10.60 8.60 2.74
C ARG A 66 -9.64 9.53 2.02
N ALA A 67 -9.59 10.79 2.46
CA ALA A 67 -8.76 11.82 1.85
C ALA A 67 -7.32 11.84 2.39
N ASP A 68 -7.04 11.05 3.42
CA ASP A 68 -5.75 11.00 4.10
C ASP A 68 -4.74 10.07 3.42
N ILE A 69 -5.19 9.10 2.61
CA ILE A 69 -4.31 8.12 1.97
C ILE A 69 -3.59 8.76 0.78
N ASP A 70 -2.27 8.62 0.74
CA ASP A 70 -1.42 9.12 -0.34
C ASP A 70 -0.46 8.03 -0.84
N THR A 71 0.21 8.32 -1.95
CA THR A 71 1.39 7.60 -2.44
C THR A 71 2.47 7.47 -1.36
N ASN A 72 3.29 6.41 -1.47
CA ASN A 72 4.34 6.04 -0.52
C ASN A 72 3.86 5.58 0.88
N TRP A 73 2.56 5.59 1.15
CA TRP A 73 2.00 4.87 2.30
C TRP A 73 2.26 3.38 2.19
N LEU A 74 2.30 2.70 3.33
CA LEU A 74 2.36 1.24 3.38
C LEU A 74 1.01 0.67 3.80
N VAL A 75 0.65 -0.44 3.16
CA VAL A 75 -0.52 -1.25 3.49
C VAL A 75 -0.03 -2.62 3.94
N GLU A 76 -0.36 -3.02 5.17
CA GLU A 76 -0.16 -4.40 5.61
C GLU A 76 -1.43 -5.21 5.35
N HIS A 77 -1.29 -6.29 4.61
CA HIS A 77 -2.36 -7.25 4.35
C HIS A 77 -1.78 -8.67 4.41
N GLN A 78 -2.36 -9.53 5.26
CA GLN A 78 -1.93 -10.93 5.44
C GLN A 78 -0.43 -11.08 5.76
N GLY A 79 0.13 -10.16 6.56
CA GLY A 79 1.55 -10.17 6.94
C GLY A 79 2.51 -9.70 5.84
N ARG A 80 2.01 -9.23 4.69
CA ARG A 80 2.79 -8.61 3.62
C ARG A 80 2.61 -7.10 3.64
N LEU A 81 3.68 -6.37 3.35
CA LEU A 81 3.69 -4.92 3.20
C LEU A 81 3.70 -4.53 1.73
N PHE A 82 2.77 -3.66 1.35
CA PHE A 82 2.63 -3.11 0.01
C PHE A 82 2.81 -1.60 0.04
N THR A 83 3.61 -1.06 -0.87
CA THR A 83 3.72 0.40 -1.04
C THR A 83 2.62 0.91 -1.97
N VAL A 84 1.91 1.94 -1.53
CA VAL A 84 0.91 2.63 -2.35
C VAL A 84 1.62 3.38 -3.47
N ARG A 85 1.30 3.03 -4.72
CA ARG A 85 1.85 3.68 -5.93
C ARG A 85 0.88 4.66 -6.57
N THR A 86 -0.42 4.49 -6.37
CA THR A 86 -1.49 5.30 -6.94
C THR A 86 -2.73 5.20 -6.03
N VAL A 87 -3.52 6.27 -5.94
CA VAL A 87 -4.74 6.41 -5.11
C VAL A 87 -5.93 6.85 -5.93
#